data_AF-A0A535JK08-F1
#
_entry.id   AF-A0A535JK08-F1
#
_cell.length_a   1.000
_cell.length_b   1.000
_cell.length_c   1.000
_cell.angle_alpha   90.00
_cell.angle_beta   90.00
_cell.angle_gamma   90.00
#
_symmetry.space_group_name_H-M   'P 1'
#
loop_
_entity.id
_entity.type
_entity.pdbx_description
1 polymer ?
#
loop_
_entity_poly.entity_id
_entity_poly.type
_entity_poly.pdbx_seq_one_letter_code
_entity_poly.pdbx_strand_id
1 'polypeptide(L)'
;MQKLVTVLIALAIALLVPMYASAASVKAALKGSVPPWATAANWKSAANPSDPVNFRVYLGLRDQAEAEALARAVSDPRSPSYGHYLSPSQFNQRFAPSTSDVSAITSWLQGEGLTVDYTPSNNHYVAAEGTVAQVQATFGVTLGTYDVNGKTLRGNAHELMVPAGLGGLVAGVVGIDQSTDLVTTLKSADPAAPPSAGFRNAPPCSTYWNEKNTTNTTVGAGVTLPDYDGAARPFAPCGYAGLQLQSAYGVASAIASGTDGRGVTVAIIDAYASPTIVTDTTTYFANHGLPAWTAGQFTQVVAPGTYRRPENPRQDPQGWYGEETLDVEAVHTMAPGAKVVFVGAPNNYRDLDAAMNHVVSRRLADIVTNSYGFSSEFLPLGFIKPLNDTFLQGVIEGIGIY
;
A
#
# COMPACT_ATOMS: atom_id res chain seq x y z
N MET A 1 -98.63 8.26 -4.68
CA MET A 1 -97.69 7.61 -3.73
C MET A 1 -96.27 7.85 -4.24
N GLN A 2 -95.51 8.67 -3.53
CA GLN A 2 -94.11 9.01 -3.83
C GLN A 2 -93.22 7.76 -3.80
N LYS A 3 -92.33 7.62 -4.79
CA LYS A 3 -91.10 6.83 -4.64
C LYS A 3 -89.93 7.68 -5.14
N LEU A 4 -89.14 8.15 -4.17
CA LEU A 4 -87.79 8.68 -4.37
C LEU A 4 -86.92 7.58 -4.98
N VAL A 5 -86.15 7.93 -6.01
CA VAL A 5 -84.99 7.14 -6.46
C VAL A 5 -83.77 8.02 -6.24
N THR A 6 -82.98 7.68 -5.24
CA THR A 6 -81.68 8.30 -4.93
C THR A 6 -80.63 7.64 -5.83
N VAL A 7 -80.02 8.40 -6.74
CA VAL A 7 -78.88 7.94 -7.55
C VAL A 7 -77.59 8.29 -6.81
N LEU A 8 -76.85 7.27 -6.36
CA LEU A 8 -75.48 7.41 -5.87
C LEU A 8 -74.52 7.47 -7.07
N ILE A 9 -73.87 8.62 -7.27
CA ILE A 9 -72.75 8.77 -8.20
C ILE A 9 -71.47 8.46 -7.41
N ALA A 10 -70.85 7.31 -7.68
CA ALA A 10 -69.51 6.99 -7.18
C ALA A 10 -68.46 7.71 -8.03
N LEU A 11 -67.81 8.72 -7.46
CA LEU A 11 -66.73 9.45 -8.10
C LEU A 11 -65.40 8.69 -7.87
N ALA A 12 -64.91 7.98 -8.89
CA ALA A 12 -63.60 7.37 -8.85
C ALA A 12 -62.53 8.44 -9.11
N ILE A 13 -61.83 8.88 -8.05
CA ILE A 13 -60.66 9.75 -8.16
C ILE A 13 -59.46 8.86 -8.50
N ALA A 14 -59.03 8.88 -9.76
CA ALA A 14 -57.77 8.29 -10.18
C ALA A 14 -56.61 9.17 -9.66
N LEU A 15 -55.91 8.69 -8.63
CA LEU A 15 -54.64 9.25 -8.17
C LEU A 15 -53.58 9.03 -9.26
N LEU A 16 -53.36 10.03 -10.10
CA LEU A 16 -52.18 10.14 -10.96
C LEU A 16 -50.96 10.40 -10.08
N VAL A 17 -50.27 9.33 -9.66
CA VAL A 17 -48.92 9.44 -9.12
C VAL A 17 -48.00 9.72 -10.32
N PRO A 18 -47.29 10.87 -10.38
CA PRO A 18 -46.32 11.08 -11.43
C PRO A 18 -45.20 10.05 -11.23
N MET A 19 -45.13 9.07 -12.14
CA MET A 19 -43.93 8.28 -12.35
C MET A 19 -42.85 9.25 -12.84
N TYR A 20 -42.04 9.76 -11.93
CA TYR A 20 -40.74 10.31 -12.28
C TYR A 20 -39.92 9.14 -12.78
N ALA A 21 -39.89 8.94 -14.10
CA ALA A 21 -38.87 8.13 -14.73
C ALA A 21 -37.53 8.78 -14.35
N SER A 22 -36.80 8.15 -13.43
CA SER A 22 -35.41 8.53 -13.15
C SER A 22 -34.67 8.42 -14.47
N ALA A 23 -34.31 9.56 -15.06
CA ALA A 23 -33.47 9.57 -16.25
C ALA A 23 -32.20 8.80 -15.90
N ALA A 24 -31.90 7.73 -16.65
CA ALA A 24 -30.70 6.95 -16.44
C ALA A 24 -29.50 7.91 -16.41
N SER A 25 -28.79 7.96 -15.28
CA SER A 25 -27.65 8.85 -15.11
C SER A 25 -26.62 8.54 -16.20
N VAL A 26 -26.23 9.54 -16.98
CA VAL A 26 -25.18 9.40 -17.99
C VAL A 26 -23.91 8.94 -17.26
N LYS A 27 -23.30 7.84 -17.72
CA LYS A 27 -22.07 7.30 -17.12
C LYS A 27 -20.84 7.71 -17.93
N ALA A 28 -19.72 7.91 -17.25
CA ALA A 28 -18.39 8.14 -17.82
C ALA A 28 -17.47 6.95 -17.52
N ALA A 29 -16.69 6.53 -18.51
CA ALA A 29 -15.74 5.44 -18.36
C ALA A 29 -14.43 5.91 -17.70
N LEU A 30 -13.94 5.13 -16.75
CA LEU A 30 -12.65 5.34 -16.10
C LEU A 30 -11.55 4.62 -16.90
N LYS A 31 -10.86 5.37 -17.75
CA LYS A 31 -9.76 4.84 -18.55
C LYS A 31 -8.65 4.25 -17.69
N GLY A 32 -8.10 3.12 -18.12
CA GLY A 32 -7.01 2.45 -17.39
C GLY A 32 -7.44 1.67 -16.15
N SER A 33 -8.75 1.44 -15.98
CA SER A 33 -9.31 0.59 -14.92
C SER A 33 -9.41 -0.89 -15.28
N VAL A 34 -9.00 -1.30 -16.49
CA VAL A 34 -8.96 -2.71 -16.90
C VAL A 34 -7.57 -3.27 -16.59
N PRO A 35 -7.46 -4.29 -15.73
CA PRO A 35 -6.17 -4.95 -15.51
C PRO A 35 -5.71 -5.68 -16.78
N PRO A 36 -4.42 -5.60 -17.16
CA PRO A 36 -3.91 -6.16 -18.42
C PRO A 36 -4.01 -7.69 -18.51
N TRP A 37 -4.12 -8.39 -17.37
CA TRP A 37 -4.24 -9.84 -17.29
C TRP A 37 -5.70 -10.34 -17.42
N ALA A 38 -6.71 -9.48 -17.38
CA ALA A 38 -8.12 -9.87 -17.51
C ALA A 38 -8.52 -10.09 -18.99
N THR A 39 -7.86 -11.06 -19.62
CA THR A 39 -8.06 -11.42 -21.03
C THR A 39 -8.98 -12.64 -21.17
N ALA A 40 -9.53 -12.85 -22.36
CA ALA A 40 -10.32 -14.04 -22.67
C ALA A 40 -9.52 -15.35 -22.47
N ALA A 41 -8.21 -15.33 -22.70
CA ALA A 41 -7.34 -16.49 -22.52
C ALA A 41 -7.20 -16.90 -21.05
N ASN A 42 -7.23 -15.92 -20.14
CA ASN A 42 -7.11 -16.15 -18.71
C ASN A 42 -8.46 -16.39 -18.03
N TRP A 43 -9.59 -16.17 -18.70
CA TRP A 43 -10.92 -16.25 -18.09
C TRP A 43 -11.26 -17.68 -17.63
N LYS A 44 -11.83 -17.82 -16.42
CA LYS A 44 -12.28 -19.10 -15.86
C LYS A 44 -13.79 -19.17 -15.67
N SER A 45 -14.36 -18.20 -14.95
CA SER A 45 -15.79 -18.19 -14.62
C SER A 45 -16.28 -16.78 -14.27
N ALA A 46 -17.60 -16.61 -14.12
CA ALA A 46 -18.14 -15.44 -13.42
C ALA A 46 -17.66 -15.44 -11.95
N ALA A 47 -17.49 -14.23 -11.38
CA ALA A 47 -17.25 -14.08 -9.94
C ALA A 47 -18.54 -14.38 -9.15
N ASN A 48 -18.41 -14.92 -7.93
CA ASN A 48 -19.55 -15.17 -7.07
C ASN A 48 -20.20 -13.84 -6.63
N PRO A 49 -21.48 -13.59 -6.92
CA PRO A 49 -22.14 -12.31 -6.64
C PRO A 49 -22.15 -11.89 -5.16
N SER A 50 -22.06 -12.85 -4.24
CA SER A 50 -22.07 -12.59 -2.79
C SER A 50 -20.69 -12.38 -2.18
N ASP A 51 -19.61 -12.56 -2.95
CA ASP A 51 -18.25 -12.37 -2.43
C ASP A 51 -18.03 -10.90 -2.05
N PRO A 52 -17.35 -10.63 -0.91
CA PRO A 52 -17.05 -9.27 -0.50
C PRO A 52 -16.02 -8.60 -1.43
N VAL A 53 -16.20 -7.30 -1.62
CA VAL A 53 -15.32 -6.40 -2.37
C VAL A 53 -15.07 -5.17 -1.49
N ASN A 54 -13.80 -4.92 -1.19
CA ASN A 54 -13.36 -3.65 -0.58
C ASN A 54 -12.56 -2.91 -1.65
N PHE A 55 -12.82 -1.62 -1.79
CA PHE A 55 -12.16 -0.80 -2.79
C PHE A 55 -12.04 0.64 -2.33
N ARG A 56 -11.20 1.41 -3.02
CA ARG A 56 -11.00 2.84 -2.79
C ARG A 56 -11.27 3.59 -4.07
N VAL A 57 -12.14 4.59 -4.00
CA VAL A 57 -12.31 5.58 -5.06
C VAL A 57 -11.34 6.71 -4.78
N TYR A 58 -10.28 6.82 -5.56
CA TYR A 58 -9.28 7.87 -5.45
C TYR A 58 -9.71 9.11 -6.22
N LEU A 59 -9.50 10.28 -5.62
CA LEU A 59 -9.87 11.57 -6.18
C LEU A 59 -8.63 12.28 -6.71
N GLY A 60 -8.75 12.99 -7.83
CA GLY A 60 -7.66 13.75 -8.42
C GLY A 60 -7.37 15.05 -7.66
N LEU A 61 -6.10 15.47 -7.67
CA LEU A 61 -5.70 16.79 -7.17
C LEU A 61 -6.36 17.91 -8.00
N ARG A 62 -6.77 19.01 -7.35
CA ARG A 62 -7.48 20.14 -7.99
C ARG A 62 -6.63 20.91 -9.01
N ASP A 63 -5.32 21.03 -8.77
CA ASP A 63 -4.36 21.65 -9.71
C ASP A 63 -3.10 20.78 -9.80
N GLN A 64 -3.22 19.69 -10.57
CA GLN A 64 -2.14 18.72 -10.75
C GLN A 64 -0.87 19.36 -11.31
N ALA A 65 -1.00 20.24 -12.31
CA ALA A 65 0.15 20.84 -12.99
C ALA A 65 0.92 21.78 -12.05
N GLU A 66 0.21 22.56 -11.23
CA GLU A 66 0.83 23.40 -10.22
C GLU A 66 1.48 22.57 -9.09
N ALA A 67 0.86 21.48 -8.64
CA ALA A 67 1.45 20.57 -7.66
C ALA A 67 2.79 19.99 -8.19
N GLU A 68 2.81 19.49 -9.43
CA GLU A 68 4.03 18.98 -10.07
C GLU A 68 5.12 20.05 -10.24
N ALA A 69 4.73 21.27 -10.61
CA ALA A 69 5.65 22.38 -10.72
C ALA A 69 6.25 22.76 -9.35
N LEU A 70 5.42 22.79 -8.30
CA LEU A 70 5.86 23.07 -6.95
C LEU A 70 6.81 22.00 -6.42
N ALA A 71 6.49 20.72 -6.63
CA ALA A 71 7.36 19.61 -6.22
C ALA A 71 8.76 19.74 -6.83
N ARG A 72 8.85 20.04 -8.14
CA ARG A 72 10.15 20.32 -8.80
C ARG A 72 10.85 21.53 -8.17
N ALA A 73 10.11 22.61 -7.90
CA ALA A 73 10.67 23.85 -7.37
C ALA A 73 11.18 23.72 -5.92
N VAL A 74 10.54 22.90 -5.07
CA VAL A 74 11.01 22.69 -3.69
C VAL A 74 12.17 21.71 -3.60
N SER A 75 12.37 20.87 -4.62
CA SER A 75 13.44 19.86 -4.67
C SER A 75 14.68 20.27 -5.46
N ASP A 76 14.63 21.30 -6.32
CA ASP A 76 15.81 21.78 -7.09
C ASP A 76 16.66 22.74 -6.25
N PRO A 77 17.92 22.42 -5.90
CA PRO A 77 18.82 23.30 -5.13
C PRO A 77 19.10 24.66 -5.77
N ARG A 78 18.79 24.85 -7.06
CA ARG A 78 18.94 26.12 -7.77
C ARG A 78 17.68 26.99 -7.72
N SER A 79 16.57 26.44 -7.25
CA SER A 79 15.29 27.15 -7.13
C SER A 79 15.27 28.03 -5.88
N PRO A 80 14.70 29.25 -5.94
CA PRO A 80 14.48 30.05 -4.74
C PRO A 80 13.48 29.41 -3.77
N SER A 81 12.70 28.42 -4.20
CA SER A 81 11.78 27.66 -3.35
C SER A 81 12.41 26.41 -2.74
N TYR A 82 13.70 26.14 -3.00
CA TYR A 82 14.36 24.94 -2.48
C TYR A 82 14.26 24.85 -0.95
N GLY A 83 13.82 23.71 -0.44
CA GLY A 83 13.64 23.50 1.00
C GLY A 83 12.48 24.28 1.64
N HIS A 84 11.71 25.05 0.86
CA HIS A 84 10.53 25.77 1.33
C HIS A 84 9.27 24.91 1.12
N TYR A 85 9.14 23.88 1.95
CA TYR A 85 8.06 22.90 1.91
C TYR A 85 6.73 23.44 2.48
N LEU A 86 5.62 22.85 2.06
CA LEU A 86 4.30 23.12 2.63
C LEU A 86 4.02 22.25 3.85
N SER A 87 3.16 22.72 4.75
CA SER A 87 2.50 21.86 5.74
C SER A 87 1.39 21.03 5.07
N PRO A 88 0.94 19.93 5.71
CA PRO A 88 -0.23 19.17 5.23
C PRO A 88 -1.48 20.03 5.06
N SER A 89 -1.71 20.99 5.96
CA SER A 89 -2.87 21.89 5.86
C SER A 89 -2.77 22.83 4.65
N GLN A 90 -1.58 23.34 4.34
CA GLN A 90 -1.34 24.19 3.17
C GLN A 90 -1.48 23.39 1.87
N PHE A 91 -0.93 22.17 1.82
CA PHE A 91 -1.13 21.27 0.68
C PHE A 91 -2.62 20.98 0.49
N ASN A 92 -3.33 20.60 1.54
CA ASN A 92 -4.75 20.26 1.45
C ASN A 92 -5.59 21.44 0.95
N GLN A 93 -5.31 22.64 1.46
CA GLN A 93 -6.01 23.86 1.06
C GLN A 93 -5.80 24.20 -0.42
N ARG A 94 -4.63 23.87 -1.00
CA ARG A 94 -4.28 24.23 -2.38
C ARG A 94 -4.62 23.13 -3.39
N PHE A 95 -4.26 21.89 -3.09
CA PHE A 95 -4.23 20.80 -4.08
C PHE A 95 -5.18 19.64 -3.78
N ALA A 96 -5.44 19.33 -2.50
CA ALA A 96 -6.29 18.18 -2.16
C ALA A 96 -7.73 18.36 -2.68
N PRO A 97 -8.43 17.24 -2.96
CA PRO A 97 -9.88 17.24 -3.21
C PRO A 97 -10.65 17.96 -2.10
N SER A 98 -11.75 18.62 -2.45
CA SER A 98 -12.56 19.33 -1.47
C SER A 98 -13.45 18.38 -0.66
N THR A 99 -13.91 18.82 0.50
CA THR A 99 -14.90 18.07 1.30
C THR A 99 -16.22 17.87 0.53
N SER A 100 -16.59 18.79 -0.37
CA SER A 100 -17.74 18.62 -1.25
C SER A 100 -17.54 17.51 -2.27
N ASP A 101 -16.32 17.34 -2.81
CA ASP A 101 -16.01 16.25 -3.75
C ASP A 101 -16.13 14.89 -3.04
N VAL A 102 -15.56 14.78 -1.83
CA VAL A 102 -15.72 13.60 -0.97
C VAL A 102 -17.19 13.33 -0.69
N SER A 103 -17.95 14.36 -0.28
CA SER A 103 -19.37 14.20 0.06
C SER A 103 -20.21 13.72 -1.14
N ALA A 104 -19.87 14.15 -2.35
CA ALA A 104 -20.51 13.68 -3.58
C ALA A 104 -20.21 12.20 -3.85
N ILE A 105 -18.95 11.76 -3.70
CA ILE A 105 -18.56 10.35 -3.82
C ILE A 105 -19.24 9.50 -2.73
N THR A 106 -19.17 9.93 -1.46
CA THR A 106 -19.80 9.23 -0.33
C THR A 106 -21.31 9.06 -0.54
N SER A 107 -22.00 10.12 -0.93
CA SER A 107 -23.45 10.10 -1.15
C SER A 107 -23.83 9.19 -2.32
N TRP A 108 -23.03 9.20 -3.40
CA TRP A 108 -23.22 8.29 -4.52
C TRP A 108 -23.04 6.82 -4.10
N LEU A 109 -21.92 6.47 -3.45
CA LEU A 109 -21.65 5.09 -3.03
C LEU A 109 -22.72 4.57 -2.05
N GLN A 110 -23.13 5.38 -1.07
CA GLN A 110 -24.20 5.03 -0.13
C GLN A 110 -25.55 4.87 -0.84
N GLY A 111 -25.85 5.72 -1.83
CA GLY A 111 -27.06 5.62 -2.66
C GLY A 111 -27.13 4.33 -3.48
N GLU A 112 -25.99 3.76 -3.85
CA GLU A 112 -25.86 2.45 -4.51
C GLU A 112 -25.86 1.26 -3.50
N GLY A 113 -26.06 1.56 -2.20
CA GLY A 113 -26.14 0.55 -1.14
C GLY A 113 -24.79 0.02 -0.65
N LEU A 114 -23.70 0.70 -0.98
CA LEU A 114 -22.35 0.37 -0.51
C LEU A 114 -22.10 1.00 0.87
N THR A 115 -21.23 0.38 1.66
CA THR A 115 -20.81 0.92 2.97
C THR A 115 -19.55 1.75 2.78
N VAL A 116 -19.50 2.95 3.34
CA VAL A 116 -18.31 3.81 3.33
C VAL A 116 -17.60 3.67 4.67
N ASP A 117 -16.34 3.25 4.62
CA ASP A 117 -15.57 2.86 5.81
C ASP A 117 -14.66 3.98 6.32
N TYR A 118 -14.00 4.67 5.41
CA TYR A 118 -12.94 5.62 5.75
C TYR A 118 -12.69 6.67 4.67
N THR A 119 -12.27 7.85 5.10
CA THR A 119 -11.74 8.92 4.25
C THR A 119 -10.55 9.55 4.98
N PRO A 120 -9.37 9.69 4.35
CA PRO A 120 -8.20 10.30 4.96
C PRO A 120 -8.36 11.83 5.08
N SER A 121 -7.57 12.45 5.96
CA SER A 121 -7.65 13.89 6.25
C SER A 121 -7.27 14.80 5.06
N ASN A 122 -6.60 14.26 4.05
CA ASN A 122 -6.30 14.94 2.78
C ASN A 122 -7.34 14.66 1.69
N ASN A 123 -8.49 14.04 2.02
CA ASN A 123 -9.58 13.76 1.08
C ASN A 123 -9.18 12.93 -0.16
N HIS A 124 -8.01 12.26 -0.13
CA HIS A 124 -7.43 11.64 -1.32
C HIS A 124 -8.24 10.45 -1.86
N TYR A 125 -8.99 9.76 -1.00
CA TYR A 125 -9.86 8.67 -1.41
C TYR A 125 -11.06 8.49 -0.49
N VAL A 126 -12.07 7.78 -0.99
CA VAL A 126 -13.16 7.22 -0.19
C VAL A 126 -13.05 5.70 -0.23
N ALA A 127 -12.81 5.08 0.93
CA ALA A 127 -12.81 3.62 1.08
C ALA A 127 -14.23 3.12 1.31
N ALA A 128 -14.59 2.05 0.59
CA ALA A 128 -15.92 1.47 0.66
C ALA A 128 -15.90 -0.04 0.48
N GLU A 129 -16.97 -0.68 0.94
CA GLU A 129 -17.19 -2.11 0.83
C GLU A 129 -18.61 -2.46 0.34
N GLY A 130 -18.70 -3.62 -0.30
CA GLY A 130 -19.95 -4.20 -0.78
C GLY A 130 -19.75 -5.61 -1.31
N THR A 131 -20.75 -6.15 -1.98
CA THR A 131 -20.65 -7.45 -2.67
C THR A 131 -20.26 -7.27 -4.14
N VAL A 132 -19.79 -8.34 -4.78
CA VAL A 132 -19.58 -8.39 -6.24
C VAL A 132 -20.83 -7.91 -6.99
N ALA A 133 -22.02 -8.32 -6.57
CA ALA A 133 -23.27 -7.89 -7.20
C ALA A 133 -23.46 -6.36 -7.14
N GLN A 134 -23.25 -5.76 -5.98
CA GLN A 134 -23.39 -4.31 -5.78
C GLN A 134 -22.35 -3.53 -6.60
N VAL A 135 -21.10 -4.01 -6.62
CA VAL A 135 -20.01 -3.39 -7.38
C VAL A 135 -20.27 -3.46 -8.88
N GLN A 136 -20.73 -4.59 -9.40
CA GLN A 136 -21.11 -4.72 -10.81
C GLN A 136 -22.20 -3.72 -11.22
N ALA A 137 -23.24 -3.56 -10.38
CA ALA A 137 -24.33 -2.62 -10.62
C ALA A 137 -23.85 -1.15 -10.59
N THR A 138 -23.11 -0.80 -9.53
CA THR A 138 -22.56 0.54 -9.29
C THR A 138 -21.68 0.97 -10.46
N PHE A 139 -20.67 0.16 -10.77
CA PHE A 139 -19.64 0.49 -11.75
C PHE A 139 -19.99 0.06 -13.18
N GLY A 140 -21.17 -0.49 -13.43
CA GLY A 140 -21.60 -0.91 -14.76
C GLY A 140 -20.64 -1.92 -15.42
N VAL A 141 -20.14 -2.88 -14.65
CA VAL A 141 -19.11 -3.82 -15.08
C VAL A 141 -19.52 -5.26 -14.79
N THR A 142 -18.88 -6.23 -15.44
CA THR A 142 -18.97 -7.64 -15.07
C THR A 142 -17.64 -8.11 -14.50
N LEU A 143 -17.68 -8.76 -13.35
CA LEU A 143 -16.53 -9.33 -12.68
C LEU A 143 -16.45 -10.83 -12.98
N GLY A 144 -15.28 -11.27 -13.40
CA GLY A 144 -14.94 -12.66 -13.64
C GLY A 144 -13.78 -13.10 -12.74
N THR A 145 -13.55 -14.41 -12.69
CA THR A 145 -12.30 -14.99 -12.17
C THR A 145 -11.39 -15.39 -13.32
N TYR A 146 -10.09 -15.23 -13.13
CA TYR A 146 -9.06 -15.43 -14.14
C TYR A 146 -7.90 -16.25 -13.57
N ASP A 147 -7.30 -17.11 -14.40
CA ASP A 147 -6.06 -17.82 -14.09
C ASP A 147 -4.87 -16.93 -14.45
N VAL A 148 -4.08 -16.53 -13.46
CA VAL A 148 -2.93 -15.65 -13.64
C VAL A 148 -1.80 -16.15 -12.74
N ASN A 149 -0.69 -16.57 -13.34
CA ASN A 149 0.48 -17.09 -12.63
C ASN A 149 0.13 -18.18 -11.59
N GLY A 150 -0.78 -19.09 -11.94
CA GLY A 150 -1.24 -20.18 -11.06
C GLY A 150 -2.17 -19.73 -9.92
N LYS A 151 -2.56 -18.46 -9.87
CA LYS A 151 -3.57 -17.92 -8.94
C LYS A 151 -4.90 -17.74 -9.67
N THR A 152 -6.00 -17.88 -8.94
CA THR A 152 -7.33 -17.48 -9.42
C THR A 152 -7.69 -16.12 -8.86
N LEU A 153 -7.76 -15.11 -9.72
CA LEU A 153 -7.95 -13.70 -9.37
C LEU A 153 -9.27 -13.14 -9.92
N ARG A 154 -9.98 -12.33 -9.13
CA ARG A 154 -11.14 -11.56 -9.62
C ARG A 154 -10.67 -10.32 -10.37
N GLY A 155 -11.27 -10.04 -11.53
CA GLY A 155 -11.03 -8.82 -12.31
C GLY A 155 -12.18 -8.43 -13.23
N ASN A 156 -12.06 -7.28 -13.89
CA ASN A 156 -12.99 -6.75 -14.87
C ASN A 156 -12.36 -6.72 -16.27
N ALA A 157 -13.11 -7.16 -17.30
CA ALA A 157 -12.66 -7.12 -18.69
C ALA A 157 -12.97 -5.79 -19.41
N HIS A 158 -13.72 -4.90 -18.77
CA HIS A 158 -14.17 -3.62 -19.31
C HIS A 158 -13.94 -2.49 -18.31
N GLU A 159 -13.85 -1.26 -18.83
CA GLU A 159 -13.65 -0.07 -18.00
C GLU A 159 -14.78 0.08 -16.98
N LEU A 160 -14.41 0.46 -15.76
CA LEU A 160 -15.36 0.85 -14.73
C LEU A 160 -16.07 2.13 -15.14
N MET A 161 -17.36 2.22 -14.83
CA MET A 161 -18.20 3.36 -15.17
C MET A 161 -18.64 4.10 -13.90
N VAL A 162 -18.57 5.42 -13.91
CA VAL A 162 -19.07 6.28 -12.81
C VAL A 162 -20.10 7.28 -13.34
N PRO A 163 -20.95 7.89 -12.50
CA PRO A 163 -21.78 9.01 -12.93
C PRO A 163 -20.94 10.10 -13.61
N ALA A 164 -21.41 10.64 -14.75
CA ALA A 164 -20.62 11.55 -15.58
C ALA A 164 -20.16 12.81 -14.82
N GLY A 165 -20.98 13.31 -13.88
CA GLY A 165 -20.62 14.44 -13.01
C GLY A 165 -19.48 14.15 -12.04
N LEU A 166 -19.17 12.88 -11.78
CA LEU A 166 -18.07 12.44 -10.91
C LEU A 166 -16.82 12.03 -11.71
N GLY A 167 -16.94 11.78 -13.02
CA GLY A 167 -15.85 11.30 -13.85
C GLY A 167 -14.62 12.20 -13.87
N GLY A 168 -14.80 13.52 -13.76
CA GLY A 168 -13.70 14.48 -13.65
C GLY A 168 -13.02 14.52 -12.27
N LEU A 169 -13.67 13.98 -11.24
CA LEU A 169 -13.14 13.94 -9.87
C LEU A 169 -12.36 12.66 -9.60
N VAL A 170 -12.74 11.53 -10.23
CA VAL A 170 -12.17 10.21 -9.93
C VAL A 170 -10.88 9.99 -10.72
N ALA A 171 -9.76 9.89 -10.00
CA ALA A 171 -8.45 9.55 -10.57
C ALA A 171 -8.27 8.05 -10.82
N GLY A 172 -8.97 7.21 -10.05
CA GLY A 172 -8.90 5.75 -10.18
C GLY A 172 -9.76 5.04 -9.14
N VAL A 173 -10.01 3.75 -9.37
CA VAL A 173 -10.68 2.88 -8.40
C VAL A 173 -9.81 1.64 -8.20
N VAL A 174 -9.39 1.40 -6.96
CA VAL A 174 -8.42 0.36 -6.61
C VAL A 174 -9.09 -0.69 -5.72
N GLY A 175 -8.85 -1.98 -5.97
CA GLY A 175 -9.32 -3.10 -5.14
C GLY A 175 -10.56 -3.85 -5.64
N ILE A 176 -11.18 -3.37 -6.73
CA ILE A 176 -12.24 -4.13 -7.44
C ILE A 176 -11.64 -5.39 -8.07
N ASP A 177 -10.58 -5.23 -8.86
CA ASP A 177 -9.74 -6.33 -9.29
C ASP A 177 -8.71 -6.71 -8.21
N GLN A 178 -8.12 -7.89 -8.36
CA GLN A 178 -7.14 -8.45 -7.42
C GLN A 178 -5.71 -8.40 -7.95
N SER A 179 -5.35 -7.40 -8.77
CA SER A 179 -3.96 -7.25 -9.26
C SER A 179 -2.96 -7.15 -8.12
N THR A 180 -3.36 -6.57 -7.00
CA THR A 180 -2.50 -6.41 -5.83
C THR A 180 -2.21 -7.74 -5.10
N ASP A 181 -2.98 -8.81 -5.35
CA ASP A 181 -2.68 -10.16 -4.88
C ASP A 181 -1.51 -10.83 -5.66
N LEU A 182 -1.02 -10.17 -6.73
CA LEU A 182 0.22 -10.53 -7.44
C LEU A 182 1.47 -9.93 -6.79
N VAL A 183 1.31 -9.07 -5.77
CA VAL A 183 2.44 -8.54 -4.99
C VAL A 183 3.10 -9.69 -4.23
N THR A 184 4.41 -9.76 -4.35
CA THR A 184 5.24 -10.73 -3.63
C THR A 184 6.39 -10.00 -2.98
N THR A 185 6.59 -10.18 -1.68
CA THR A 185 7.90 -9.93 -1.07
C THR A 185 8.87 -11.04 -1.42
N LEU A 186 10.17 -10.81 -1.24
CA LEU A 186 11.22 -11.83 -1.40
C LEU A 186 11.10 -12.87 -0.27
N LYS A 187 10.06 -13.73 -0.32
CA LYS A 187 9.86 -14.81 0.65
C LYS A 187 10.56 -16.08 0.17
N SER A 188 11.44 -16.62 1.01
CA SER A 188 11.68 -18.07 1.05
C SER A 188 10.77 -18.66 2.11
N ALA A 189 9.57 -19.11 1.72
CA ALA A 189 8.66 -19.77 2.64
C ALA A 189 8.90 -21.29 2.62
N ASP A 190 9.36 -21.85 3.73
CA ASP A 190 9.20 -23.28 4.02
C ASP A 190 7.87 -23.48 4.77
N PRO A 191 6.86 -24.14 4.17
CA PRO A 191 5.53 -24.30 4.76
C PRO A 191 5.51 -25.19 6.02
N ALA A 192 6.61 -25.83 6.39
CA ALA A 192 6.70 -26.72 7.55
C ALA A 192 7.56 -26.19 8.71
N ALA A 193 8.19 -25.02 8.58
CA ALA A 193 9.10 -24.51 9.60
C ALA A 193 8.41 -23.47 10.51
N PRO A 194 8.70 -23.43 11.84
CA PRO A 194 8.57 -22.17 12.60
C PRO A 194 9.34 -21.08 11.84
N PRO A 195 9.03 -19.76 12.00
CA PRO A 195 9.58 -18.69 11.18
C PRO A 195 11.05 -18.99 10.91
N SER A 196 11.40 -19.19 9.63
CA SER A 196 12.71 -19.72 9.27
C SER A 196 13.75 -18.88 10.00
N ALA A 197 14.69 -19.51 10.70
CA ALA A 197 15.82 -18.77 11.27
C ALA A 197 16.33 -17.84 10.17
N GLY A 198 16.30 -16.51 10.39
CA GLY A 198 16.54 -15.52 9.34
C GLY A 198 17.74 -15.90 8.49
N PHE A 199 17.70 -15.60 7.18
CA PHE A 199 18.65 -16.13 6.20
C PHE A 199 20.09 -16.20 6.73
N ARG A 200 20.59 -17.43 6.96
CA ARG A 200 21.96 -17.68 7.39
C ARG A 200 22.73 -18.26 6.22
N ASN A 201 23.82 -17.60 5.85
CA ASN A 201 24.76 -18.19 4.91
C ASN A 201 25.26 -19.53 5.46
N ALA A 202 25.03 -20.60 4.71
CA ALA A 202 25.38 -21.95 5.14
C ALA A 202 26.91 -22.05 5.32
N PRO A 203 27.40 -22.53 6.47
CA PRO A 203 28.82 -22.80 6.64
C PRO A 203 29.31 -23.93 5.71
N PRO A 204 30.57 -23.89 5.25
CA PRO A 204 31.54 -22.83 5.51
C PRO A 204 31.21 -21.55 4.73
N CYS A 205 31.19 -20.41 5.41
CA CYS A 205 31.07 -19.08 4.82
C CYS A 205 32.32 -18.26 5.13
N SER A 206 32.58 -17.21 4.36
CA SER A 206 33.75 -16.35 4.52
C SER A 206 33.53 -15.25 5.56
N THR A 207 34.55 -14.85 6.30
CA THR A 207 34.55 -13.68 7.19
C THR A 207 34.68 -12.38 6.37
N TYR A 208 35.42 -12.43 5.26
CA TYR A 208 35.55 -11.34 4.28
C TYR A 208 35.63 -11.91 2.86
N TRP A 209 35.50 -11.05 1.85
CA TRP A 209 35.48 -11.46 0.44
C TRP A 209 36.69 -12.35 0.11
N ASN A 210 36.40 -13.54 -0.44
CA ASN A 210 37.39 -14.50 -0.92
C ASN A 210 38.37 -15.06 0.13
N GLU A 211 38.07 -14.97 1.43
CA GLU A 211 38.81 -15.73 2.47
C GLU A 211 38.76 -17.23 2.17
N LYS A 212 37.54 -17.73 1.89
CA LYS A 212 37.26 -19.11 1.51
C LYS A 212 36.86 -19.17 0.04
N ASN A 213 37.41 -20.14 -0.67
CA ASN A 213 37.11 -20.42 -2.07
C ASN A 213 37.20 -21.93 -2.35
N THR A 214 36.80 -22.31 -3.56
CA THR A 214 36.78 -23.70 -4.05
C THR A 214 38.14 -24.42 -3.98
N THR A 215 39.26 -23.69 -3.91
CA THR A 215 40.61 -24.29 -3.87
C THR A 215 41.16 -24.49 -2.46
N ASN A 216 40.70 -23.70 -1.48
CA ASN A 216 41.28 -23.67 -0.13
C ASN A 216 40.32 -24.16 0.97
N THR A 217 39.08 -24.52 0.61
CA THR A 217 38.02 -24.86 1.56
C THR A 217 37.34 -26.16 1.16
N THR A 218 37.20 -27.08 2.11
CA THR A 218 36.38 -28.29 1.98
C THR A 218 35.03 -28.10 2.65
N VAL A 219 33.99 -28.69 2.06
CA VAL A 219 32.64 -28.76 2.63
C VAL A 219 32.41 -30.14 3.26
N GLY A 220 31.20 -30.41 3.76
CA GLY A 220 30.84 -31.66 4.45
C GLY A 220 31.39 -32.93 3.76
N ALA A 221 31.79 -33.91 4.57
CA ALA A 221 32.47 -35.14 4.14
C ALA A 221 33.82 -34.96 3.41
N GLY A 222 34.45 -33.78 3.52
CA GLY A 222 35.77 -33.52 2.94
C GLY A 222 35.74 -33.21 1.43
N VAL A 223 34.57 -32.90 0.89
CA VAL A 223 34.39 -32.60 -0.53
C VAL A 223 34.99 -31.24 -0.86
N THR A 224 35.77 -31.15 -1.93
CA THR A 224 36.22 -29.88 -2.52
C THR A 224 35.25 -29.51 -3.64
N LEU A 225 34.67 -28.31 -3.58
CA LEU A 225 33.77 -27.84 -4.65
C LEU A 225 34.59 -27.51 -5.92
N PRO A 226 34.04 -27.75 -7.12
CA PRO A 226 34.78 -27.49 -8.36
C PRO A 226 34.93 -26.00 -8.62
N ASP A 227 36.06 -25.63 -9.22
CA ASP A 227 36.22 -24.32 -9.85
C ASP A 227 35.22 -24.13 -10.99
N TYR A 228 34.80 -22.89 -11.23
CA TYR A 228 33.94 -22.56 -12.37
C TYR A 228 34.79 -21.85 -13.43
N ASP A 229 34.81 -22.38 -14.65
CA ASP A 229 35.67 -21.95 -15.77
C ASP A 229 37.16 -21.87 -15.43
N GLY A 230 37.67 -22.83 -14.64
CA GLY A 230 39.08 -22.90 -14.25
C GLY A 230 39.54 -21.82 -13.28
N ALA A 231 38.59 -21.08 -12.67
CA ALA A 231 38.87 -20.08 -11.66
C ALA A 231 38.21 -20.43 -10.33
N ALA A 232 38.98 -20.25 -9.24
CA ALA A 232 38.49 -20.39 -7.89
C ALA A 232 37.28 -19.47 -7.64
N ARG A 233 36.23 -19.99 -7.02
CA ARG A 233 35.03 -19.20 -6.71
C ARG A 233 34.95 -18.91 -5.21
N PRO A 234 34.73 -17.65 -4.83
CA PRO A 234 34.65 -17.27 -3.42
C PRO A 234 33.36 -17.80 -2.80
N PHE A 235 33.44 -18.24 -1.55
CA PHE A 235 32.26 -18.51 -0.73
C PHE A 235 31.67 -17.19 -0.24
N ALA A 236 30.34 -17.16 -0.12
CA ALA A 236 29.62 -15.99 0.40
C ALA A 236 30.12 -15.59 1.79
N PRO A 237 30.21 -14.28 2.11
CA PRO A 237 30.45 -13.83 3.46
C PRO A 237 29.38 -14.36 4.43
N CYS A 238 29.69 -14.59 5.70
CA CYS A 238 28.73 -15.06 6.71
C CYS A 238 27.63 -14.03 7.05
N GLY A 239 27.65 -12.86 6.42
CA GLY A 239 26.85 -11.69 6.75
C GLY A 239 27.73 -10.57 7.32
N TYR A 240 27.21 -9.35 7.31
CA TYR A 240 27.86 -8.19 7.93
C TYR A 240 27.05 -7.76 9.15
N ALA A 241 27.74 -7.50 10.25
CA ALA A 241 27.15 -6.89 11.44
C ALA A 241 26.95 -5.38 11.25
N GLY A 242 26.05 -4.77 12.04
CA GLY A 242 25.71 -3.35 11.91
C GLY A 242 26.91 -2.40 11.96
N LEU A 243 27.87 -2.60 12.88
CA LEU A 243 29.09 -1.79 12.95
C LEU A 243 29.99 -1.93 11.70
N GLN A 244 29.99 -3.10 11.04
CA GLN A 244 30.70 -3.28 9.78
C GLN A 244 30.04 -2.48 8.66
N LEU A 245 28.70 -2.44 8.61
CA LEU A 245 27.95 -1.61 7.67
C LEU A 245 28.20 -0.12 7.92
N GLN A 246 28.13 0.33 9.18
CA GLN A 246 28.43 1.72 9.53
C GLN A 246 29.84 2.13 9.09
N SER A 247 30.83 1.23 9.28
CA SER A 247 32.21 1.48 8.87
C SER A 247 32.36 1.50 7.36
N ALA A 248 31.74 0.55 6.65
CA ALA A 248 31.81 0.44 5.19
C ALA A 248 31.21 1.66 4.48
N TYR A 249 30.10 2.20 5.01
CA TYR A 249 29.46 3.42 4.49
C TYR A 249 30.03 4.72 5.08
N GLY A 250 31.07 4.64 5.93
CA GLY A 250 31.74 5.81 6.51
C GLY A 250 30.94 6.58 7.57
N VAL A 251 29.78 6.07 7.99
CA VAL A 251 28.88 6.75 8.95
C VAL A 251 29.26 6.53 10.41
N ALA A 252 30.11 5.54 10.72
CA ALA A 252 30.53 5.25 12.10
C ALA A 252 31.15 6.48 12.79
N SER A 253 32.01 7.22 12.07
CA SER A 253 32.64 8.44 12.61
C SER A 253 31.62 9.57 12.81
N ALA A 254 30.65 9.70 11.91
CA ALA A 254 29.59 10.69 11.99
C ALA A 254 28.69 10.43 13.21
N ILE A 255 28.26 9.18 13.40
CA ILE A 255 27.47 8.74 14.57
C ILE A 255 28.24 9.01 15.86
N ALA A 256 29.51 8.62 15.94
CA ALA A 256 30.35 8.85 17.11
C ALA A 256 30.54 10.34 17.44
N SER A 257 30.50 11.21 16.42
CA SER A 257 30.55 12.67 16.57
C SER A 257 29.19 13.32 16.86
N GLY A 258 28.13 12.53 17.00
CA GLY A 258 26.77 12.99 17.34
C GLY A 258 25.82 13.14 16.16
N THR A 259 26.25 12.83 14.94
CA THR A 259 25.37 12.77 13.75
C THR A 259 24.74 11.38 13.65
N ASP A 260 23.82 11.10 14.56
CA ASP A 260 23.20 9.78 14.75
C ASP A 260 21.73 9.70 14.30
N GLY A 261 21.22 10.74 13.62
CA GLY A 261 19.83 10.83 13.18
C GLY A 261 18.87 11.48 14.18
N ARG A 262 19.35 11.91 15.36
CA ARG A 262 18.51 12.61 16.33
C ARG A 262 17.86 13.86 15.74
N GLY A 263 16.56 13.98 15.98
CA GLY A 263 15.72 15.06 15.42
C GLY A 263 15.02 14.68 14.12
N VAL A 264 15.37 13.54 13.52
CA VAL A 264 14.69 12.97 12.36
C VAL A 264 13.73 11.86 12.80
N THR A 265 12.56 11.81 12.18
CA THR A 265 11.64 10.68 12.31
C THR A 265 11.62 9.88 11.02
N VAL A 266 11.83 8.57 11.12
CA VAL A 266 11.80 7.61 10.01
C VAL A 266 10.55 6.74 10.14
N ALA A 267 9.69 6.75 9.13
CA ALA A 267 8.61 5.80 8.98
C ALA A 267 9.08 4.57 8.20
N ILE A 268 8.79 3.40 8.73
CA ILE A 268 8.91 2.12 8.02
C ILE A 268 7.49 1.67 7.73
N ILE A 269 7.18 1.41 6.46
CA ILE A 269 5.85 0.93 6.09
C ILE A 269 5.98 -0.52 5.70
N ASP A 270 5.19 -1.35 6.38
CA ASP A 270 5.12 -2.76 6.06
C ASP A 270 3.72 -3.33 6.30
N ALA A 271 3.49 -4.61 6.01
CA ALA A 271 2.21 -5.26 6.31
C ALA A 271 2.15 -5.77 7.75
N TYR A 272 0.99 -5.64 8.38
CA TYR A 272 0.70 -6.03 9.76
C TYR A 272 1.49 -5.27 10.80
N ALA A 273 1.43 -5.75 12.04
CA ALA A 273 2.16 -5.21 13.17
C ALA A 273 2.58 -6.38 14.05
N SER A 274 3.85 -6.77 13.94
CA SER A 274 4.47 -7.83 14.72
C SER A 274 4.31 -7.54 16.22
N PRO A 275 3.76 -8.49 17.01
CA PRO A 275 3.62 -8.32 18.45
C PRO A 275 4.95 -8.46 19.21
N THR A 276 6.02 -8.92 18.54
CA THR A 276 7.33 -9.17 19.16
C THR A 276 8.41 -8.18 18.76
N ILE A 277 8.13 -7.23 17.86
CA ILE A 277 9.13 -6.34 17.26
C ILE A 277 10.00 -5.60 18.29
N VAL A 278 9.44 -5.19 19.43
CA VAL A 278 10.20 -4.52 20.50
C VAL A 278 11.17 -5.50 21.18
N THR A 279 10.74 -6.72 21.47
CA THR A 279 11.58 -7.76 22.09
C THR A 279 12.69 -8.20 21.13
N ASP A 280 12.35 -8.37 19.85
CA ASP A 280 13.27 -8.80 18.81
C ASP A 280 14.37 -7.74 18.58
N THR A 281 13.97 -6.48 18.35
CA THR A 281 14.91 -5.36 18.18
C THR A 281 15.78 -5.12 19.41
N THR A 282 15.22 -5.23 20.63
CA THR A 282 16.01 -5.10 21.87
C THR A 282 17.09 -6.17 21.96
N THR A 283 16.75 -7.40 21.58
CA THR A 283 17.70 -8.53 21.56
C THR A 283 18.79 -8.29 20.52
N TYR A 284 18.42 -7.85 19.32
CA TYR A 284 19.37 -7.50 18.26
C TYR A 284 20.32 -6.39 18.71
N PHE A 285 19.82 -5.28 19.26
CA PHE A 285 20.67 -4.17 19.71
C PHE A 285 21.69 -4.60 20.76
N ALA A 286 21.27 -5.41 21.74
CA ALA A 286 22.17 -5.94 22.76
C ALA A 286 23.26 -6.84 22.15
N ASN A 287 22.90 -7.71 21.21
CA ASN A 287 23.84 -8.62 20.55
C ASN A 287 24.84 -7.88 19.64
N HIS A 288 24.48 -6.71 19.12
CA HIS A 288 25.28 -5.94 18.17
C HIS A 288 25.91 -4.67 18.76
N GLY A 289 25.79 -4.45 20.06
CA GLY A 289 26.39 -3.30 20.74
C GLY A 289 25.76 -1.96 20.32
N LEU A 290 24.50 -1.97 19.91
CA LEU A 290 23.74 -0.77 19.54
C LEU A 290 23.03 -0.18 20.76
N PRO A 291 22.77 1.15 20.79
CA PRO A 291 22.00 1.76 21.86
C PRO A 291 20.60 1.16 21.98
N ALA A 292 20.15 0.90 23.21
CA ALA A 292 18.77 0.50 23.46
C ALA A 292 17.79 1.63 23.13
N TRP A 293 16.52 1.26 22.89
CA TRP A 293 15.46 2.24 22.71
C TRP A 293 15.36 3.20 23.90
N THR A 294 15.21 4.49 23.61
CA THR A 294 14.80 5.49 24.59
C THR A 294 13.29 5.69 24.59
N ALA A 295 12.75 6.27 25.67
CA ALA A 295 11.30 6.48 25.80
C ALA A 295 10.75 7.31 24.63
N GLY A 296 9.76 6.77 23.92
CA GLY A 296 9.13 7.42 22.77
C GLY A 296 9.98 7.45 21.50
N GLN A 297 11.08 6.70 21.44
CA GLN A 297 11.91 6.60 20.24
C GLN A 297 11.31 5.65 19.20
N PHE A 298 10.66 4.57 19.64
CA PHE A 298 9.95 3.64 18.76
C PHE A 298 8.45 3.71 19.01
N THR A 299 7.67 3.73 17.94
CA THR A 299 6.22 3.56 17.97
C THR A 299 5.78 2.65 16.83
N GLN A 300 4.73 1.87 17.09
CA GLN A 300 4.11 1.00 16.11
C GLN A 300 2.65 1.42 15.97
N VAL A 301 2.22 1.71 14.74
CA VAL A 301 0.85 2.09 14.42
C VAL A 301 0.33 1.24 13.27
N VAL A 302 -0.98 0.98 13.24
CA VAL A 302 -1.63 0.34 12.10
C VAL A 302 -2.50 1.37 11.41
N ALA A 303 -2.31 1.56 10.11
CA ALA A 303 -3.09 2.51 9.33
C ALA A 303 -4.59 2.14 9.33
N PRO A 304 -5.51 3.11 9.43
CA PRO A 304 -6.94 2.85 9.26
C PRO A 304 -7.20 2.23 7.88
N GLY A 305 -8.02 1.19 7.81
CA GLY A 305 -8.31 0.57 6.52
C GLY A 305 -9.17 -0.67 6.58
N THR A 306 -8.85 -1.67 7.41
CA THR A 306 -9.67 -2.89 7.54
C THR A 306 -9.42 -3.62 8.86
N TYR A 307 -9.42 -2.91 10.01
CA TYR A 307 -9.20 -3.50 11.36
C TYR A 307 -10.23 -4.60 11.75
N ARG A 308 -11.25 -4.86 10.92
CA ARG A 308 -12.39 -5.74 11.23
C ARG A 308 -12.51 -6.98 10.36
N ARG A 309 -11.43 -7.49 9.77
CA ARG A 309 -11.48 -8.75 9.02
C ARG A 309 -10.68 -9.83 9.75
N PRO A 310 -11.32 -10.98 10.08
CA PRO A 310 -10.60 -12.11 10.67
C PRO A 310 -9.43 -12.52 9.77
N GLU A 311 -8.33 -12.89 10.41
CA GLU A 311 -7.20 -13.52 9.72
C GLU A 311 -7.71 -14.66 8.83
N ASN A 312 -7.28 -14.64 7.58
CA ASN A 312 -7.55 -15.72 6.64
C ASN A 312 -6.23 -16.20 6.00
N PRO A 313 -6.21 -17.38 5.36
CA PRO A 313 -4.97 -17.94 4.81
C PRO A 313 -4.23 -17.05 3.79
N ARG A 314 -4.86 -15.99 3.27
CA ARG A 314 -4.20 -15.02 2.38
C ARG A 314 -3.33 -14.01 3.14
N GLN A 315 -3.60 -13.80 4.44
CA GLN A 315 -3.01 -12.71 5.22
C GLN A 315 -1.61 -13.03 5.77
N ASP A 316 -1.23 -14.30 6.00
CA ASP A 316 0.11 -14.70 6.47
C ASP A 316 0.89 -13.64 7.30
N PRO A 317 0.36 -13.15 8.45
CA PRO A 317 1.02 -12.06 9.18
C PRO A 317 2.40 -12.45 9.69
N GLN A 318 2.53 -13.70 10.17
CA GLN A 318 3.80 -14.22 10.70
C GLN A 318 4.91 -14.23 9.65
N GLY A 319 4.58 -14.43 8.38
CA GLY A 319 5.55 -14.37 7.29
C GLY A 319 6.09 -12.96 6.99
N TRP A 320 5.59 -11.90 7.63
CA TRP A 320 6.11 -10.53 7.52
C TRP A 320 6.98 -10.11 8.71
N TYR A 321 6.85 -10.75 9.87
CA TYR A 321 7.55 -10.31 11.09
C TYR A 321 9.06 -10.21 10.93
N GLY A 322 9.66 -11.07 10.11
CA GLY A 322 11.09 -11.00 9.77
C GLY A 322 11.46 -9.74 8.99
N GLU A 323 10.64 -9.34 8.02
CA GLU A 323 10.82 -8.12 7.24
C GLU A 323 10.61 -6.88 8.11
N GLU A 324 9.50 -6.85 8.87
CA GLU A 324 9.16 -5.75 9.77
C GLU A 324 10.31 -5.46 10.75
N THR A 325 10.87 -6.53 11.33
CA THR A 325 11.94 -6.42 12.32
C THR A 325 13.26 -6.05 11.65
N LEU A 326 13.58 -6.65 10.50
CA LEU A 326 14.78 -6.34 9.72
C LEU A 326 14.86 -4.85 9.37
N ASP A 327 13.77 -4.26 8.89
CA ASP A 327 13.73 -2.85 8.51
C ASP A 327 13.99 -1.94 9.73
N VAL A 328 13.38 -2.26 10.88
CA VAL A 328 13.60 -1.50 12.12
C VAL A 328 15.02 -1.64 12.62
N GLU A 329 15.59 -2.85 12.59
CA GLU A 329 16.97 -3.13 12.95
C GLU A 329 17.96 -2.38 12.06
N ALA A 330 17.71 -2.35 10.75
CA ALA A 330 18.55 -1.67 9.77
C ALA A 330 18.52 -0.15 9.95
N VAL A 331 17.34 0.45 10.13
CA VAL A 331 17.19 1.89 10.39
C VAL A 331 17.90 2.29 11.67
N HIS A 332 17.66 1.58 12.78
CA HIS A 332 18.27 1.91 14.06
C HIS A 332 19.79 1.67 14.06
N THR A 333 20.26 0.68 13.29
CA THR A 333 21.69 0.48 13.08
C THR A 333 22.34 1.69 12.43
N MET A 334 21.73 2.25 11.39
CA MET A 334 22.35 3.35 10.62
C MET A 334 22.08 4.73 11.23
N ALA A 335 21.00 4.89 12.00
CA ALA A 335 20.58 6.14 12.62
C ALA A 335 20.06 5.91 14.06
N PRO A 336 20.93 5.53 15.01
CA PRO A 336 20.50 5.08 16.34
C PRO A 336 19.88 6.17 17.23
N GLY A 337 19.97 7.45 16.82
CA GLY A 337 19.32 8.58 17.47
C GLY A 337 17.97 8.97 16.86
N ALA A 338 17.60 8.42 15.71
CA ALA A 338 16.33 8.73 15.04
C ALA A 338 15.13 8.21 15.83
N LYS A 339 13.98 8.86 15.66
CA LYS A 339 12.69 8.26 16.02
C LYS A 339 12.25 7.33 14.90
N VAL A 340 11.71 6.17 15.25
CA VAL A 340 11.21 5.19 14.31
C VAL A 340 9.71 5.00 14.53
N VAL A 341 8.94 5.18 13.47
CA VAL A 341 7.50 4.90 13.43
C VAL A 341 7.29 3.74 12.47
N PHE A 342 7.05 2.55 13.00
CA PHE A 342 6.58 1.46 12.17
C PHE A 342 5.09 1.66 11.87
N VAL A 343 4.71 1.58 10.60
CA VAL A 343 3.36 1.83 10.09
C VAL A 343 2.88 0.59 9.35
N GLY A 344 2.10 -0.22 10.04
CA GLY A 344 1.51 -1.44 9.53
C GLY A 344 0.30 -1.19 8.64
N ALA A 345 0.28 -1.76 7.44
CA ALA A 345 -0.94 -1.97 6.68
C ALA A 345 -1.77 -3.09 7.31
N PRO A 346 -3.10 -3.00 7.36
CA PRO A 346 -3.95 -4.06 7.92
C PRO A 346 -3.93 -5.37 7.10
N ASN A 347 -3.30 -5.37 5.92
CA ASN A 347 -3.00 -6.58 5.16
C ASN A 347 -1.80 -6.42 4.23
N ASN A 348 -1.34 -7.55 3.70
CA ASN A 348 -0.18 -7.67 2.81
C ASN A 348 -0.48 -7.63 1.31
N TYR A 349 -1.73 -7.39 0.91
CA TYR A 349 -2.12 -7.51 -0.49
C TYR A 349 -2.84 -6.30 -1.03
N ARG A 350 -3.26 -5.30 -0.24
CA ARG A 350 -4.02 -4.13 -0.74
C ARG A 350 -3.70 -2.81 -0.08
N ASP A 351 -3.35 -2.75 1.20
CA ASP A 351 -3.39 -1.49 1.97
C ASP A 351 -2.03 -0.81 2.21
N LEU A 352 -0.96 -1.25 1.55
CA LEU A 352 0.35 -0.59 1.65
C LEU A 352 0.34 0.84 1.08
N ASP A 353 -0.41 1.08 0.01
CA ASP A 353 -0.60 2.43 -0.55
C ASP A 353 -1.43 3.33 0.37
N ALA A 354 -2.43 2.77 1.06
CA ALA A 354 -3.19 3.48 2.09
C ALA A 354 -2.33 3.79 3.32
N ALA A 355 -1.42 2.89 3.72
CA ALA A 355 -0.45 3.15 4.78
C ALA A 355 0.53 4.27 4.39
N MET A 356 1.00 4.31 3.14
CA MET A 356 1.78 5.43 2.61
C MET A 356 1.00 6.75 2.69
N ASN A 357 -0.25 6.76 2.24
CA ASN A 357 -1.09 7.95 2.36
C ASN A 357 -1.33 8.36 3.81
N HIS A 358 -1.43 7.40 4.74
CA HIS A 358 -1.55 7.68 6.16
C HIS A 358 -0.31 8.39 6.72
N VAL A 359 0.89 7.97 6.34
CA VAL A 359 2.14 8.64 6.74
C VAL A 359 2.20 10.07 6.22
N VAL A 360 1.93 10.25 4.93
CA VAL A 360 2.01 11.55 4.27
C VAL A 360 0.93 12.50 4.81
N SER A 361 -0.35 12.10 4.76
CA SER A 361 -1.48 12.96 5.13
C SER A 361 -1.47 13.43 6.59
N ARG A 362 -0.73 12.72 7.46
CA ARG A 362 -0.60 13.01 8.89
C ARG A 362 0.79 13.53 9.26
N ARG A 363 1.71 13.66 8.29
CA ARG A 363 3.12 14.03 8.47
C ARG A 363 3.78 13.25 9.62
N LEU A 364 3.66 11.92 9.60
CA LEU A 364 4.17 11.07 10.68
C LEU A 364 5.70 11.00 10.73
N ALA A 365 6.37 11.25 9.62
CA ALA A 365 7.82 11.13 9.51
C ALA A 365 8.41 12.10 8.48
N ASP A 366 9.72 12.32 8.58
CA ASP A 366 10.54 13.11 7.65
C ASP A 366 11.10 12.25 6.52
N ILE A 367 11.27 10.96 6.80
CA ILE A 367 11.75 9.95 5.87
C ILE A 367 10.78 8.78 5.92
N VAL A 368 10.47 8.19 4.77
CA VAL A 368 9.79 6.91 4.64
C VAL A 368 10.72 5.95 3.93
N THR A 369 10.86 4.74 4.45
CA THR A 369 11.57 3.63 3.79
C THR A 369 10.60 2.48 3.56
N ASN A 370 10.55 1.98 2.33
CA ASN A 370 9.68 0.89 1.91
C ASN A 370 10.50 -0.28 1.34
N SER A 371 10.37 -1.46 1.94
CA SER A 371 10.99 -2.70 1.43
C SER A 371 9.99 -3.61 0.70
N TYR A 372 8.94 -3.02 0.10
CA TYR A 372 7.94 -3.72 -0.70
C TYR A 372 7.84 -3.16 -2.12
N GLY A 373 7.42 -4.00 -3.05
CA GLY A 373 7.27 -3.59 -4.44
C GLY A 373 6.49 -4.59 -5.27
N PHE A 374 6.22 -4.21 -6.53
CA PHE A 374 5.55 -5.05 -7.49
C PHE A 374 6.61 -5.75 -8.35
N SER A 375 6.58 -7.08 -8.40
CA SER A 375 7.51 -7.88 -9.20
C SER A 375 7.23 -7.83 -10.72
N SER A 376 6.19 -7.09 -11.13
CA SER A 376 5.76 -6.98 -12.53
C SER A 376 5.05 -5.66 -12.82
N GLU A 377 4.93 -5.31 -14.10
CA GLU A 377 4.14 -4.19 -14.63
C GLU A 377 2.64 -4.51 -14.72
N PHE A 378 2.15 -5.60 -14.09
CA PHE A 378 0.74 -6.04 -14.19
C PHE A 378 -0.26 -5.19 -13.39
N LEU A 379 0.07 -3.93 -13.09
CA LEU A 379 -0.82 -2.99 -12.41
C LEU A 379 -1.67 -2.22 -13.41
N PRO A 380 -2.99 -2.08 -13.18
CA PRO A 380 -3.78 -1.12 -13.93
C PRO A 380 -3.26 0.30 -13.68
N LEU A 381 -3.32 1.17 -14.69
CA LEU A 381 -2.94 2.58 -14.56
C LEU A 381 -3.70 3.29 -13.43
N GLY A 382 -4.92 2.82 -13.12
CA GLY A 382 -5.73 3.28 -11.99
C GLY A 382 -5.10 3.08 -10.61
N PHE A 383 -4.04 2.28 -10.47
CA PHE A 383 -3.25 2.16 -9.24
C PHE A 383 -2.07 3.15 -9.19
N ILE A 384 -1.44 3.42 -10.35
CA ILE A 384 -0.19 4.16 -10.42
C ILE A 384 -0.41 5.65 -10.13
N LYS A 385 -1.40 6.27 -10.78
CA LYS A 385 -1.62 7.72 -10.61
C LYS A 385 -1.92 8.10 -9.15
N PRO A 386 -2.85 7.44 -8.43
CA PRO A 386 -3.15 7.85 -7.07
C PRO A 386 -2.00 7.65 -6.08
N LEU A 387 -1.14 6.65 -6.30
CA LEU A 387 0.08 6.47 -5.53
C LEU A 387 1.09 7.59 -5.83
N ASN A 388 1.27 7.94 -7.10
CA ASN A 388 2.14 9.06 -7.50
C ASN A 388 1.65 10.40 -6.93
N ASP A 389 0.34 10.64 -6.87
CA ASP A 389 -0.23 11.83 -6.23
C ASP A 389 0.09 11.89 -4.72
N THR A 390 0.15 10.73 -4.05
CA THR A 390 0.59 10.64 -2.64
C THR A 390 2.09 10.95 -2.50
N PHE A 391 2.93 10.45 -3.40
CA PHE A 391 4.35 10.80 -3.42
C PHE A 391 4.57 12.28 -3.71
N LEU A 392 3.78 12.85 -4.63
CA LEU A 392 3.83 14.25 -4.96
C LEU A 392 3.52 15.13 -3.75
N GLN A 393 2.50 14.77 -2.97
CA GLN A 393 2.22 15.40 -1.68
C GLN A 393 3.43 15.29 -0.73
N GLY A 394 3.99 14.09 -0.58
CA GLY A 394 5.17 13.86 0.28
C GLY A 394 6.36 14.76 -0.09
N VAL A 395 6.68 14.88 -1.39
CA VAL A 395 7.75 15.75 -1.88
C VAL A 395 7.48 17.23 -1.56
N ILE A 396 6.25 17.70 -1.77
CA ILE A 396 5.86 19.09 -1.49
C ILE A 396 5.93 19.41 0.02
N GLU A 397 5.73 18.40 0.87
CA GLU A 397 5.81 18.49 2.33
C GLU A 397 7.21 18.19 2.90
N GLY A 398 8.19 17.95 2.03
CA GLY A 398 9.58 17.70 2.41
C GLY A 398 9.83 16.35 3.06
N ILE A 399 9.02 15.34 2.72
CA ILE A 399 9.21 13.95 3.13
C ILE A 399 10.07 13.23 2.09
N GLY A 400 11.20 12.67 2.50
CA GLY A 400 11.99 11.77 1.65
C GLY A 400 11.38 10.38 1.61
N ILE A 401 11.17 9.79 0.43
CA ILE A 401 10.56 8.46 0.27
C ILE A 401 11.56 7.57 -0.49
N TYR A 402 11.89 6.42 0.10
CA TYR A 402 12.92 5.49 -0.36
C TYR A 402 12.37 4.09 -0.57
#